data_AF-A0AAV0RTV4-F1
#
_entry.id   AF-A0AAV0RTV4-F1
#
_cell.length_a   1.000
_cell.length_b   1.000
_cell.length_c   1.000
_cell.angle_alpha   90.00
_cell.angle_beta   90.00
_cell.angle_gamma   90.00
#
_symmetry.space_group_name_H-M   'P 1'
#
loop_
_entity.id
_entity.type
_entity.pdbx_description
1 polymer ?
#
loop_
_entity_poly.entity_id
_entity_poly.type
_entity_poly.pdbx_seq_one_letter_code
_entity_poly.pdbx_strand_id
1 'polypeptide(L)'
;MSFSFFKPSRPKTPQEVVRAIKDSLNALDTKTVVDVKALEKASEEVEKNFVTLKYMLQGDGEVEPNMEQVSQLVIEICKEDVLTLMVHELLNLGWAARKDLVHCWSILLKHKVESTHCCVEYIENHLELLDFLVVSYDSKDIALNCGQMLRECIKFPTLAK
;
A
#
# COMPACT_ATOMS: atom_id res chain seq x y z
N MET A 1 19.25 -1.74 -24.35
CA MET A 1 19.83 -0.60 -23.61
C MET A 1 19.57 -0.85 -22.14
N SER A 2 20.64 -1.03 -21.35
CA SER A 2 20.55 -1.30 -19.93
C SER A 2 20.37 0.02 -19.18
N PHE A 3 19.22 0.21 -18.54
CA PHE A 3 18.99 1.30 -17.60
C PHE A 3 19.21 0.74 -16.20
N SER A 4 20.46 0.72 -15.75
CA SER A 4 20.82 0.47 -14.35
C SER A 4 21.38 1.75 -13.75
N PHE A 5 20.47 2.60 -13.26
CA PHE A 5 20.81 3.78 -12.44
C PHE A 5 19.98 3.77 -11.16
N PHE A 6 20.01 2.66 -10.42
CA PHE A 6 19.68 2.67 -9.00
C PHE A 6 20.93 2.25 -8.24
N LYS A 7 21.62 3.23 -7.65
CA LYS A 7 22.57 2.95 -6.56
C LYS A 7 21.80 2.15 -5.50
N PRO A 8 22.36 1.07 -4.94
CA PRO A 8 21.76 0.42 -3.80
C PRO A 8 21.82 1.39 -2.62
N SER A 9 20.71 2.12 -2.41
CA SER A 9 20.29 2.55 -1.09
C SER A 9 20.51 1.38 -0.14
N ARG A 10 21.01 1.62 1.08
CA ARG A 10 21.08 0.58 2.13
C ARG A 10 19.82 -0.30 2.07
N PRO A 11 19.94 -1.64 2.23
CA PRO A 11 18.77 -2.50 2.28
C PRO A 11 17.87 -1.96 3.38
N LYS A 12 16.75 -1.34 2.99
CA LYS A 12 15.79 -0.80 3.94
C LYS A 12 15.17 -1.99 4.65
N THR A 13 15.18 -1.96 5.96
CA THR A 13 14.45 -2.95 6.77
C THR A 13 12.95 -2.82 6.51
N PRO A 14 12.15 -3.89 6.70
CA PRO A 14 10.70 -3.81 6.59
C PRO A 14 10.11 -2.64 7.41
N GLN A 15 10.62 -2.44 8.62
CA GLN A 15 10.19 -1.37 9.53
C GLN A 15 10.49 0.03 8.97
N GLU A 16 11.68 0.24 8.40
CA GLU A 16 12.02 1.50 7.73
C GLU A 16 11.15 1.76 6.50
N VAL A 17 10.80 0.71 5.74
CA VAL A 17 9.89 0.83 4.60
C VAL A 17 8.49 1.22 5.05
N VAL A 18 7.92 0.54 6.04
CA VAL A 18 6.59 0.86 6.60
C VAL A 18 6.55 2.29 7.13
N ARG A 19 7.57 2.69 7.90
CA ARG A 19 7.66 4.04 8.44
C ARG A 19 7.76 5.10 7.34
N ALA A 20 8.59 4.87 6.33
CA ALA A 20 8.70 5.79 5.19
C ALA A 20 7.38 5.94 4.42
N ILE A 21 6.66 4.84 4.21
CA ILE A 21 5.34 4.87 3.57
C ILE A 21 4.35 5.66 4.44
N LYS A 22 4.28 5.37 5.74
CA LYS A 22 3.40 6.07 6.68
C LYS A 22 3.67 7.58 6.69
N ASP A 23 4.94 7.97 6.83
CA ASP A 23 5.35 9.38 6.88
C ASP A 23 5.02 10.09 5.56
N SER A 24 5.24 9.43 4.42
CA SER A 24 4.94 10.00 3.10
C SER A 24 3.44 10.09 2.79
N LEU A 25 2.63 9.12 3.21
CA LEU A 25 1.17 9.18 3.12
C LEU A 25 0.60 10.29 4.01
N ASN A 26 1.07 10.41 5.25
CA ASN A 26 0.64 11.49 6.15
C ASN A 26 1.01 12.89 5.62
N ALA A 27 2.08 13.00 4.83
CA ALA A 27 2.46 14.26 4.20
C ALA A 27 1.48 14.71 3.09
N LEU A 28 0.63 13.81 2.59
CA LEU A 28 -0.42 14.12 1.62
C LEU A 28 -1.67 14.75 2.27
N ASP A 29 -1.81 14.71 3.60
CA ASP A 29 -2.98 15.28 4.28
C ASP A 29 -3.10 16.80 4.03
N THR A 30 -4.34 17.23 3.87
CA THR A 30 -4.87 18.47 3.27
C THR A 30 -4.26 19.78 3.81
N LYS A 31 -3.53 19.75 4.92
CA LYS A 31 -2.82 20.91 5.48
C LYS A 31 -1.59 21.32 4.66
N THR A 32 -1.05 20.45 3.82
CA THR A 32 0.11 20.73 2.95
C THR A 32 -0.28 21.39 1.62
N VAL A 33 -1.59 21.53 1.33
CA VAL A 33 -2.16 22.02 0.06
C VAL A 33 -1.85 23.51 -0.23
N VAL A 34 -1.33 24.25 0.75
CA VAL A 34 -0.96 25.67 0.57
C VAL A 34 0.36 25.83 -0.23
N ASP A 35 1.20 24.78 -0.28
CA ASP A 35 2.45 24.78 -1.06
C ASP A 35 2.42 23.63 -2.09
N VAL A 36 2.10 23.99 -3.33
CA VAL A 36 2.06 23.06 -4.48
C VAL A 36 3.38 22.29 -4.63
N LYS A 37 4.53 22.91 -4.37
CA LYS A 37 5.83 22.23 -4.46
C LYS A 37 6.04 21.20 -3.36
N ALA A 38 5.52 21.49 -2.16
CA ALA A 38 5.57 20.53 -1.06
C ALA A 38 4.67 19.31 -1.36
N LEU A 39 3.49 19.53 -1.95
CA LEU A 39 2.59 18.48 -2.38
C LEU A 39 3.19 17.60 -3.49
N GLU A 40 3.77 18.21 -4.53
CA GLU A 40 4.47 17.48 -5.60
C GLU A 40 5.59 16.60 -5.03
N LYS A 41 6.40 17.15 -4.13
CA LYS A 41 7.48 16.41 -3.47
C LYS A 41 6.96 15.26 -2.60
N ALA A 42 5.86 15.47 -1.87
CA ALA A 42 5.23 14.42 -1.07
C ALA A 42 4.73 13.28 -1.97
N SER A 43 4.05 13.62 -3.08
CA SER A 43 3.56 12.63 -4.05
C SER A 43 4.70 11.84 -4.70
N GLU A 44 5.81 12.48 -5.06
CA GLU A 44 7.00 11.78 -5.58
C GLU A 44 7.60 10.81 -4.55
N GLU A 45 7.61 11.18 -3.28
CA GLU A 45 8.15 10.33 -2.22
C GLU A 45 7.26 9.11 -1.98
N VAL A 46 5.94 9.30 -2.03
CA VAL A 46 4.97 8.21 -1.97
C VAL A 46 5.18 7.23 -3.12
N GLU A 47 5.32 7.72 -4.36
CA GLU A 47 5.61 6.85 -5.51
C GLU A 47 6.88 6.03 -5.34
N LYS A 48 7.98 6.65 -4.89
CA LYS A 48 9.26 5.94 -4.62
C LYS A 48 9.10 4.88 -3.54
N ASN A 49 8.34 5.18 -2.48
CA ASN A 49 8.11 4.25 -1.39
C ASN A 49 7.20 3.08 -1.81
N PHE A 50 6.18 3.30 -2.64
CA PHE A 50 5.37 2.21 -3.20
C PHE A 50 6.16 1.30 -4.15
N VAL A 51 7.07 1.86 -4.96
CA VAL A 51 7.98 1.04 -5.78
C VAL A 51 8.86 0.17 -4.89
N THR A 52 9.38 0.72 -3.80
CA THR A 52 10.19 -0.04 -2.83
C THR A 52 9.37 -1.13 -2.13
N LEU A 53 8.15 -0.81 -1.71
CA LEU A 53 7.22 -1.76 -1.11
C LEU A 53 6.95 -2.94 -2.05
N LYS A 54 6.58 -2.62 -3.29
CA LYS A 54 6.29 -3.60 -4.33
C LYS A 54 7.49 -4.49 -4.61
N TYR A 55 8.69 -3.92 -4.69
CA TYR A 55 9.93 -4.69 -4.84
C TYR A 55 10.13 -5.67 -3.69
N MET A 56 9.92 -5.24 -2.43
CA MET A 56 10.05 -6.14 -1.28
C MET A 56 8.99 -7.26 -1.29
N LEU A 57 7.78 -6.98 -1.78
CA LEU A 57 6.67 -7.93 -1.84
C LEU A 57 6.79 -8.96 -2.97
N GLN A 58 7.28 -8.57 -4.15
CA GLN A 58 7.25 -9.43 -5.34
C GLN A 58 8.63 -9.74 -5.96
N GLY A 59 9.66 -8.97 -5.61
CA GLY A 59 10.95 -8.96 -6.32
C GLY A 59 10.93 -8.17 -7.63
N ASP A 60 11.98 -8.37 -8.44
CA ASP A 60 12.12 -7.80 -9.80
C ASP A 60 12.18 -8.87 -10.90
N GLY A 61 11.98 -10.14 -10.54
CA GLY A 61 12.04 -11.29 -11.45
C GLY A 61 13.44 -11.91 -11.57
N GLU A 62 14.49 -11.20 -11.17
CA GLU A 62 15.85 -11.77 -11.01
C GLU A 62 16.11 -12.12 -9.54
N VAL A 63 15.62 -11.28 -8.63
CA VAL A 63 15.70 -11.46 -7.19
C VAL A 63 14.33 -11.82 -6.66
N GLU A 64 14.21 -13.02 -6.07
CA GLU A 64 13.00 -13.45 -5.37
C GLU A 64 12.83 -12.71 -4.03
N PRO A 65 11.59 -12.40 -3.62
CA PRO A 65 11.34 -11.74 -2.35
C PRO A 65 11.72 -12.64 -1.16
N ASN A 66 12.35 -12.05 -0.15
CA ASN A 66 12.64 -12.78 1.08
C ASN A 66 11.36 -12.92 1.92
N MET A 67 10.85 -14.15 2.03
CA MET A 67 9.59 -14.46 2.73
C MET A 67 9.56 -14.06 4.21
N GLU A 68 10.71 -14.08 4.89
CA GLU A 68 10.82 -13.62 6.28
C GLU A 68 10.63 -12.10 6.35
N GLN A 69 11.29 -11.36 5.46
CA GLN A 69 11.13 -9.91 5.35
C GLN A 69 9.71 -9.52 4.94
N VAL A 70 9.09 -10.24 4.00
CA VAL A 70 7.69 -10.01 3.61
C VAL A 70 6.74 -10.25 4.78
N SER A 71 6.96 -11.31 5.56
CA SER A 71 6.11 -11.60 6.72
C SER A 71 6.24 -10.51 7.79
N GLN A 72 7.46 -10.05 8.04
CA GLN A 72 7.70 -8.94 8.97
C GLN A 72 7.12 -7.62 8.45
N LEU A 73 7.21 -7.36 7.14
CA LEU A 73 6.60 -6.20 6.50
C LEU A 73 5.07 -6.19 6.69
N VAL A 74 4.41 -7.32 6.47
CA VAL A 74 2.95 -7.46 6.65
C VAL A 74 2.53 -7.17 8.09
N ILE A 75 3.25 -7.71 9.07
CA ILE A 75 2.98 -7.47 10.49
C ILE A 75 3.09 -5.97 10.81
N GLU A 76 4.18 -5.32 10.39
CA GLU A 76 4.39 -3.91 10.68
C GLU A 76 3.39 -3.00 9.93
N ILE A 77 2.97 -3.35 8.71
CA ILE A 77 1.91 -2.61 7.98
C ILE A 77 0.60 -2.62 8.77
N CYS A 78 0.21 -3.78 9.33
CA CYS A 78 -1.01 -3.89 10.12
C CYS A 78 -0.87 -3.16 11.46
N LYS A 79 0.30 -3.26 12.10
CA LYS A 79 0.58 -2.64 13.39
C LYS A 79 0.65 -1.10 13.33
N GLU A 80 1.13 -0.55 12.22
CA GLU A 80 1.28 0.89 12.04
C GLU A 80 0.08 1.56 11.34
N ASP A 81 -1.01 0.82 11.14
CA ASP A 81 -2.25 1.26 10.48
C ASP A 81 -2.04 1.78 9.04
N VAL A 82 -1.00 1.28 8.36
CA VAL A 82 -0.66 1.73 7.01
C VAL A 82 -1.70 1.29 5.99
N LEU A 83 -2.36 0.13 6.20
CA LEU A 83 -3.49 -0.32 5.39
C LEU A 83 -4.60 0.72 5.32
N THR A 84 -4.96 1.30 6.46
CA THR A 84 -5.99 2.35 6.56
C THR A 84 -5.57 3.62 5.83
N LEU A 85 -4.32 4.06 6.03
CA LEU A 85 -3.77 5.23 5.33
C LEU A 85 -3.75 5.05 3.81
N MET A 86 -3.40 3.86 3.32
CA MET A 86 -3.43 3.55 1.89
C MET A 86 -4.83 3.73 1.29
N VAL A 87 -5.86 3.31 2.01
CA VAL A 87 -7.25 3.43 1.56
C VAL A 87 -7.71 4.90 1.57
N HIS A 88 -7.43 5.63 2.65
CA HIS A 88 -7.86 7.02 2.80
C HIS A 88 -7.18 7.96 1.79
N GLU A 89 -5.89 7.77 1.55
CA GLU A 89 -5.12 8.62 0.63
C GLU A 89 -5.32 8.28 -0.85
N LEU A 90 -6.12 7.25 -1.18
CA LEU A 90 -6.29 6.76 -2.55
C LEU A 90 -6.70 7.87 -3.54
N LEU A 91 -7.52 8.82 -3.10
CA LEU A 91 -7.93 10.00 -3.90
C LEU A 91 -6.78 10.97 -4.18
N ASN A 92 -5.83 11.12 -3.25
CA ASN A 92 -4.72 12.05 -3.35
C ASN A 92 -3.54 11.48 -4.16
N LEU A 93 -3.51 10.17 -4.36
CA LEU A 93 -2.44 9.49 -5.10
C LEU A 93 -2.52 9.74 -6.61
N GLY A 94 -1.36 9.85 -7.26
CA GLY A 94 -1.22 9.82 -8.71
C GLY A 94 -1.61 8.47 -9.31
N TRP A 95 -1.89 8.44 -10.62
CA TRP A 95 -2.32 7.23 -11.33
C TRP A 95 -1.37 6.03 -11.16
N ALA A 96 -0.05 6.28 -11.24
CA ALA A 96 0.96 5.23 -11.07
C ALA A 96 0.95 4.66 -9.64
N ALA A 97 0.94 5.54 -8.63
CA ALA A 97 0.85 5.15 -7.22
C ALA A 97 -0.41 4.34 -6.92
N ARG A 98 -1.58 4.74 -7.44
CA ARG A 98 -2.83 3.99 -7.27
C ARG A 98 -2.75 2.57 -7.83
N LYS A 99 -2.09 2.40 -8.99
CA LYS A 99 -1.91 1.08 -9.60
C LYS A 99 -0.98 0.20 -8.76
N ASP A 100 0.13 0.74 -8.29
CA ASP A 100 1.06 0.00 -7.44
C ASP A 100 0.45 -0.32 -6.08
N LEU A 101 -0.38 0.57 -5.52
CA LEU A 101 -1.14 0.33 -4.29
C LEU A 101 -2.10 -0.86 -4.45
N VAL A 102 -2.94 -0.87 -5.49
CA VAL A 102 -3.87 -1.99 -5.74
C VAL A 102 -3.12 -3.31 -5.89
N HIS A 103 -1.96 -3.28 -6.54
CA HIS A 103 -1.10 -4.45 -6.68
C HIS A 103 -0.54 -4.93 -5.33
N CYS A 104 0.02 -4.01 -4.52
CA CYS A 104 0.51 -4.32 -3.19
C CYS A 104 -0.62 -4.85 -2.29
N TRP A 105 -1.78 -4.19 -2.28
CA TRP A 105 -2.99 -4.62 -1.58
C TRP A 105 -3.35 -6.07 -1.89
N SER A 106 -3.34 -6.44 -3.17
CA SER A 106 -3.65 -7.79 -3.63
C SER A 106 -2.65 -8.85 -3.11
N ILE A 107 -1.38 -8.48 -2.95
CA ILE A 107 -0.35 -9.37 -2.41
C ILE A 107 -0.48 -9.46 -0.88
N LEU A 108 -0.60 -8.32 -0.21
CA LEU A 108 -0.71 -8.21 1.24
C LEU A 108 -1.90 -9.03 1.78
N LEU A 109 -3.08 -8.92 1.17
CA LEU A 109 -4.25 -9.70 1.58
C LEU A 109 -4.08 -11.22 1.44
N LYS A 110 -3.33 -11.67 0.43
CA LYS A 110 -3.11 -13.10 0.15
C LYS A 110 -1.96 -13.67 0.98
N HIS A 111 -1.07 -12.81 1.48
CA HIS A 111 0.09 -13.25 2.24
C HIS A 111 -0.34 -13.83 3.58
N LYS A 112 0.20 -15.00 3.90
CA LYS A 112 -0.03 -15.66 5.19
C LYS A 112 1.18 -15.48 6.08
N VAL A 113 0.92 -15.16 7.34
CA VAL A 113 1.90 -15.14 8.42
C VAL A 113 1.51 -16.26 9.38
N GLU A 114 2.38 -17.26 9.55
CA GLU A 114 2.17 -18.38 10.49
C GLU A 114 0.82 -19.12 10.35
N SER A 115 0.22 -19.11 9.15
CA SER A 115 -1.09 -19.69 8.77
C SER A 115 -2.31 -18.76 8.86
N THR A 116 -2.19 -17.54 9.37
CA THR A 116 -3.27 -16.54 9.37
C THR A 116 -3.03 -15.46 8.31
N HIS A 117 -4.12 -14.81 7.87
CA HIS A 117 -4.04 -13.66 6.97
C HIS A 117 -4.12 -12.39 7.82
N CYS A 118 -2.97 -11.91 8.30
CA CYS A 118 -2.90 -10.77 9.23
C CYS A 118 -3.64 -9.53 8.68
N CYS A 119 -3.53 -9.24 7.38
CA CYS A 119 -4.26 -8.13 6.75
C CYS A 119 -5.78 -8.34 6.71
N VAL A 120 -6.25 -9.59 6.59
CA VAL A 120 -7.69 -9.90 6.60
C VAL A 120 -8.24 -9.74 8.01
N GLU A 121 -7.54 -10.27 9.02
CA GLU A 121 -7.89 -10.07 10.43
C GLU A 121 -7.88 -8.58 10.80
N TYR A 122 -6.94 -7.80 10.25
CA TYR A 122 -6.92 -6.35 10.43
C TYR A 122 -8.20 -5.71 9.89
N ILE A 123 -8.63 -6.05 8.67
CA ILE A 123 -9.85 -5.48 8.07
C ILE A 123 -11.11 -5.95 8.80
N GLU A 124 -11.15 -7.19 9.30
CA GLU A 124 -12.28 -7.68 10.12
C GLU A 124 -12.50 -6.84 11.38
N ASN A 125 -11.42 -6.29 11.94
CA ASN A 125 -11.47 -5.38 13.10
C ASN A 125 -11.69 -3.91 12.71
N HIS A 126 -11.60 -3.57 11.42
CA HIS A 126 -11.72 -2.22 10.87
C HIS A 126 -12.65 -2.21 9.63
N LEU A 127 -13.89 -2.69 9.79
CA LEU A 127 -14.85 -2.83 8.69
C LEU A 127 -15.22 -1.50 8.03
N GLU A 128 -15.02 -0.38 8.73
CA GLU A 128 -15.17 0.97 8.18
C GLU A 128 -14.31 1.20 6.93
N LEU A 129 -13.22 0.45 6.75
CA LEU A 129 -12.39 0.50 5.54
C LEU A 129 -13.15 -0.02 4.31
N LEU A 130 -13.96 -1.07 4.48
CA LEU A 130 -14.78 -1.61 3.40
C LEU A 130 -15.89 -0.61 3.05
N ASP A 131 -16.53 -0.02 4.06
CA ASP A 131 -17.52 1.04 3.86
C ASP A 131 -16.92 2.24 3.12
N PHE A 132 -15.72 2.67 3.51
CA PHE A 132 -15.00 3.75 2.83
C PHE A 132 -14.68 3.41 1.37
N LEU A 133 -14.22 2.19 1.08
CA LEU A 133 -13.97 1.73 -0.30
C LEU A 133 -15.26 1.70 -1.14
N VAL A 134 -16.39 1.34 -0.54
CA VAL A 134 -17.70 1.35 -1.20
C VAL A 134 -18.15 2.79 -1.49
N VAL A 135 -18.06 3.70 -0.52
CA VAL A 135 -18.38 5.12 -0.72
C VAL A 135 -17.46 5.76 -1.75
N SER A 136 -16.18 5.42 -1.73
CA SER A 136 -15.17 5.90 -2.68
C SER A 136 -15.44 5.45 -4.12
N TYR A 137 -16.30 4.45 -4.33
CA TYR A 137 -16.72 4.00 -5.65
C TYR A 137 -17.48 5.08 -6.44
N ASP A 138 -18.09 6.05 -5.75
CA ASP A 138 -18.77 7.19 -6.38
C ASP A 138 -17.77 8.15 -7.05
N SER A 139 -16.50 8.12 -6.64
CA SER A 139 -15.43 8.89 -7.27
C SER A 139 -14.94 8.21 -8.54
N LYS A 140 -15.28 8.79 -9.70
CA LYS A 140 -14.93 8.25 -11.03
C LYS A 140 -13.42 8.02 -11.22
N ASP A 141 -12.59 8.80 -10.54
CA ASP A 141 -11.12 8.74 -10.67
C ASP A 141 -10.49 7.52 -9.99
N ILE A 142 -11.18 6.94 -8.99
CA ILE A 142 -10.68 5.79 -8.21
C ILE A 142 -11.65 4.60 -8.16
N ALA A 143 -12.83 4.72 -8.77
CA ALA A 143 -13.85 3.67 -8.76
C ALA A 143 -13.31 2.30 -9.21
N LEU A 144 -12.45 2.29 -10.24
CA LEU A 144 -11.83 1.05 -10.72
C LEU A 144 -10.87 0.45 -9.69
N ASN A 145 -10.06 1.29 -9.04
CA ASN A 145 -9.11 0.88 -8.01
C ASN A 145 -9.85 0.32 -6.78
N CYS A 146 -10.86 1.04 -6.29
CA CYS A 146 -11.71 0.60 -5.18
C CYS A 146 -12.38 -0.74 -5.51
N GLY A 147 -12.94 -0.87 -6.71
CA GLY A 147 -13.55 -2.12 -7.16
C GLY A 147 -12.55 -3.28 -7.24
N GLN A 148 -11.30 -3.04 -7.63
CA GLN A 148 -10.27 -4.06 -7.60
C GLN A 148 -9.93 -4.48 -6.17
N MET A 149 -9.76 -3.53 -5.25
CA MET A 149 -9.46 -3.80 -3.84
C MET A 149 -10.59 -4.57 -3.16
N LEU A 150 -11.84 -4.14 -3.36
CA LEU A 150 -13.04 -4.82 -2.86
C LEU A 150 -13.15 -6.25 -3.42
N ARG A 151 -12.88 -6.44 -4.72
CA ARG A 151 -12.89 -7.78 -5.33
C ARG A 151 -11.83 -8.73 -4.75
N GLU A 152 -10.73 -8.22 -4.21
CA GLU A 152 -9.78 -9.05 -3.46
C GLU A 152 -10.29 -9.37 -2.06
N CYS A 153 -10.98 -8.44 -1.39
CA CYS A 153 -11.57 -8.66 -0.07
C CYS A 153 -12.68 -9.72 -0.09
N ILE A 154 -13.58 -9.69 -1.07
CA ILE A 154 -14.70 -10.65 -1.16
C ILE A 154 -14.27 -12.11 -1.39
N LYS A 155 -12.99 -12.36 -1.72
CA LYS A 155 -12.45 -13.71 -1.82
C LYS A 155 -12.32 -14.39 -0.45
N PHE A 156 -12.37 -13.61 0.63
CA PHE A 156 -12.33 -14.09 1.99
C PHE A 156 -13.76 -14.13 2.55
N PRO A 157 -14.29 -15.32 2.89
CA PRO A 157 -15.68 -15.47 3.36
C PRO A 157 -16.02 -14.64 4.60
N THR A 158 -15.01 -14.28 5.39
CA THR A 158 -15.18 -13.46 6.60
C THR A 158 -15.43 -11.99 6.29
N LEU A 159 -14.85 -11.47 5.20
CA LEU A 159 -15.03 -10.10 4.73
C LEU A 159 -16.24 -9.94 3.79
N ALA A 160 -16.77 -11.03 3.26
CA ALA A 160 -17.88 -11.04 2.32
C ALA A 160 -19.27 -11.23 2.99
N LYS A 161 -19.36 -10.99 4.30
CA LYS A 161 -20.59 -11.21 5.08
C LYS A 161 -21.58 -10.06 4.96
#